data_AF-A0A0F2NLD4-F1
#
_entry.id   AF-A0A0F2NLD4-F1
#
_cell.length_a   1.000
_cell.length_b   1.000
_cell.length_c   1.000
_cell.angle_alpha   90.00
_cell.angle_beta   90.00
_cell.angle_gamma   90.00
#
_symmetry.space_group_name_H-M   'P 1'
#
loop_
_entity.id
_entity.type
_entity.pdbx_description
1 polymer ?
#
loop_
_entity_poly.entity_id
_entity_poly.type
_entity_poly.pdbx_seq_one_letter_code
_entity_poly.pdbx_strand_id
1 'polypeptide(L)'
;MRNMFWAICFSFFLLTGCVEQTANLETVFKPDDNNIFRDSFSIRDKTIPLPEGEWKIISSGFDSDNFFYVVLIQEHPGEIFSYVTVQVDSIQLNREGGYFKNKDLERSDMLRVFKHKNVQGEPVDGWFINNFIPTFTAKDSDSQFQKDASRYVASHKLIISDDMILVSHLFTGSHPYKKRLLRVRYAYNPEAAGFSPSPKSSWSTSEWNAVRFNTDPQKVAYIDELTEKHTLIHEQIKAGFHKSSAK
;
A
#
# COMPACT_ATOMS: atom_id res chain seq x y z
N MET A 1 30.15 -2.57 71.28
CA MET A 1 29.50 -1.41 70.66
C MET A 1 29.71 -1.49 69.16
N ARG A 2 28.65 -1.78 68.42
CA ARG A 2 28.61 -2.13 66.98
C ARG A 2 28.14 -0.89 66.24
N ASN A 3 28.98 -0.27 65.42
CA ASN A 3 28.56 0.83 64.54
C ASN A 3 28.40 0.31 63.11
N MET A 4 27.20 0.53 62.61
CA MET A 4 26.59 0.02 61.39
C MET A 4 27.07 0.82 60.18
N PHE A 5 27.76 0.17 59.24
CA PHE A 5 28.06 0.74 57.93
C PHE A 5 26.81 0.64 57.04
N TRP A 6 26.20 1.77 56.72
CA TRP A 6 25.12 1.87 55.74
C TRP A 6 25.75 2.05 54.35
N ALA A 7 25.84 0.96 53.58
CA ALA A 7 26.23 1.01 52.18
C ALA A 7 25.00 1.35 51.33
N ILE A 8 24.91 2.60 50.87
CA ILE A 8 23.92 3.03 49.87
C ILE A 8 24.44 2.55 48.51
N CYS A 9 23.99 1.39 48.07
CA CYS A 9 24.16 0.94 46.68
C CYS A 9 23.30 1.84 45.78
N PHE A 10 23.93 2.86 45.21
CA PHE A 10 23.35 3.71 44.17
C PHE A 10 23.35 2.91 42.86
N SER A 11 22.31 2.11 42.63
CA SER A 11 22.08 1.42 41.37
C SER A 11 21.84 2.46 40.27
N PHE A 12 22.90 2.76 39.50
CA PHE A 12 22.83 3.46 38.23
C PHE A 12 22.02 2.59 37.26
N PHE A 13 20.69 2.72 37.29
CA PHE A 13 19.84 2.31 36.18
C PHE A 13 20.18 3.23 35.02
N LEU A 14 21.08 2.77 34.15
CA LEU A 14 21.25 3.32 32.81
C LEU A 14 19.91 3.15 32.10
N LEU A 15 19.07 4.19 32.18
CA LEU A 15 17.98 4.43 31.27
C LEU A 15 18.59 4.61 29.89
N THR A 16 18.89 3.50 29.22
CA THR A 16 18.96 3.47 27.77
C THR A 16 17.54 3.72 27.30
N GLY A 17 17.15 4.99 27.28
CA GLY A 17 15.99 5.41 26.53
C GLY A 17 16.23 4.94 25.12
N CYS A 18 15.44 3.96 24.66
CA CYS A 18 15.25 3.76 23.24
C CYS A 18 14.73 5.09 22.72
N VAL A 19 15.65 5.95 22.29
CA VAL A 19 15.34 6.98 21.33
C VAL A 19 14.86 6.17 20.14
N GLU A 20 13.54 6.07 19.97
CA GLU A 20 12.96 5.67 18.70
C GLU A 20 13.53 6.67 17.71
N GLN A 21 14.65 6.29 17.10
CA GLN A 21 15.14 6.93 15.90
C GLN A 21 13.97 6.82 14.95
N THR A 22 13.25 7.92 14.81
CA THR A 22 12.29 8.13 13.74
C THR A 22 13.15 8.19 12.49
N ALA A 23 13.60 7.01 12.03
CA ALA A 23 14.41 6.88 10.85
C ALA A 23 13.65 7.60 9.74
N ASN A 24 14.32 8.53 9.07
CA ASN A 24 13.73 9.28 7.98
C ASN A 24 13.27 8.26 6.94
N LEU A 25 11.96 8.14 6.73
CA LEU A 25 11.36 7.12 5.87
C LEU A 25 11.90 7.21 4.44
N GLU A 26 12.20 8.42 3.96
CA GLU A 26 12.81 8.62 2.63
C GLU A 26 14.20 8.00 2.53
N THR A 27 14.97 8.02 3.63
CA THR A 27 16.30 7.38 3.68
C THR A 27 16.20 5.86 3.74
N VAL A 28 15.22 5.34 4.49
CA VAL A 28 15.00 3.89 4.66
C VAL A 28 14.47 3.25 3.39
N PHE A 29 13.54 3.92 2.70
CA PHE A 29 12.83 3.37 1.54
C PHE A 29 13.30 3.98 0.22
N LYS A 30 14.56 4.43 0.14
CA LYS A 30 15.13 4.89 -1.13
C LYS A 30 15.17 3.74 -2.16
N PRO A 31 14.99 4.02 -3.46
CA PRO A 31 15.16 3.02 -4.50
C PRO A 31 16.57 2.41 -4.45
N ASP A 32 16.63 1.09 -4.57
CA ASP A 32 17.87 0.30 -4.61
C ASP A 32 17.57 -1.03 -5.30
N ASP A 33 18.16 -1.24 -6.47
CA ASP A 33 17.92 -2.44 -7.28
C ASP A 33 18.41 -3.73 -6.59
N ASN A 34 19.22 -3.63 -5.54
CA ASN A 34 19.67 -4.79 -4.76
C ASN A 34 18.69 -5.18 -3.64
N ASN A 35 17.75 -4.30 -3.29
CA ASN A 35 16.77 -4.56 -2.23
C ASN A 35 15.53 -5.22 -2.82
N ILE A 36 15.60 -6.55 -2.91
CA ILE A 36 14.51 -7.39 -3.38
C ILE A 36 13.66 -7.88 -2.21
N PHE A 37 12.36 -7.61 -2.29
CA PHE A 37 11.34 -8.07 -1.36
C PHE A 37 10.63 -9.29 -1.94
N ARG A 38 10.43 -10.29 -1.08
CA ARG A 38 9.64 -11.50 -1.36
C ARG A 38 8.68 -11.70 -0.19
N ASP A 39 7.48 -12.22 -0.49
CA ASP A 39 6.41 -12.54 0.47
C ASP A 39 5.76 -11.35 1.21
N SER A 40 6.54 -10.38 1.69
CA SER A 40 6.04 -9.22 2.41
C SER A 40 6.93 -7.99 2.32
N PHE A 41 6.32 -6.83 2.54
CA PHE A 41 6.96 -5.54 2.69
C PHE A 41 6.56 -4.96 4.05
N SER A 42 7.51 -4.42 4.80
CA SER A 42 7.23 -3.80 6.11
C SER A 42 7.57 -2.32 6.10
N ILE A 43 6.63 -1.51 6.60
CA ILE A 43 6.84 -0.09 6.84
C ILE A 43 6.31 0.27 8.23
N ARG A 44 7.22 0.77 9.07
CA ARG A 44 6.97 0.98 10.51
C ARG A 44 6.54 -0.32 11.20
N ASP A 45 5.39 -0.31 11.85
CA ASP A 45 4.74 -1.41 12.55
C ASP A 45 3.85 -2.28 11.63
N LYS A 46 3.81 -1.99 10.33
CA LYS A 46 2.85 -2.59 9.39
C LYS A 46 3.55 -3.57 8.47
N THR A 47 3.02 -4.78 8.39
CA THR A 47 3.45 -5.81 7.43
C THR A 47 2.39 -5.95 6.35
N ILE A 48 2.82 -5.80 5.10
CA ILE A 48 2.00 -5.85 3.89
C ILE A 48 2.42 -7.12 3.14
N PRO A 49 1.54 -8.12 2.99
CA PRO A 49 1.81 -9.27 2.13
C PRO A 49 2.05 -8.82 0.69
N LEU A 50 3.04 -9.40 0.02
CA LEU A 50 3.28 -9.18 -1.40
C LEU A 50 2.81 -10.40 -2.19
N PRO A 51 2.27 -10.22 -3.41
CA PRO A 51 2.07 -11.33 -4.32
C PRO A 51 3.38 -12.06 -4.59
N GLU A 52 3.28 -13.31 -5.04
CA GLU A 52 4.45 -14.10 -5.43
C GLU A 52 5.32 -13.37 -6.46
N GLY A 53 6.63 -13.46 -6.27
CA GLY A 53 7.65 -12.89 -7.14
C GLY A 53 8.57 -11.92 -6.43
N GLU A 54 9.39 -11.26 -7.23
CA GLU A 54 10.43 -10.34 -6.77
C GLU A 54 9.95 -8.91 -6.94
N TRP A 55 9.93 -8.17 -5.82
CA TRP A 55 9.48 -6.79 -5.78
C TRP A 55 10.64 -5.88 -5.42
N LYS A 56 10.77 -4.76 -6.12
CA LYS A 56 11.79 -3.73 -5.83
C LYS A 56 11.15 -2.37 -5.62
N ILE A 57 11.68 -1.58 -4.70
CA ILE A 57 11.24 -0.20 -4.51
C ILE A 57 11.80 0.65 -5.65
N ILE A 58 10.91 1.28 -6.42
CA ILE A 58 11.31 2.18 -7.50
C ILE A 58 11.18 3.65 -7.14
N SER A 59 10.40 3.94 -6.08
CA SER A 59 10.17 5.29 -5.62
C SER A 59 9.58 5.31 -4.22
N SER A 60 9.91 6.34 -3.45
CA SER A 60 9.20 6.69 -2.22
C SER A 60 9.27 8.18 -1.97
N GLY A 61 8.38 8.70 -1.13
CA GLY A 61 8.38 10.11 -0.76
C GLY A 61 7.05 10.60 -0.23
N PHE A 62 7.03 11.87 0.19
CA PHE A 62 5.82 12.52 0.66
C PHE A 62 5.05 13.22 -0.48
N ASP A 63 3.72 13.26 -0.36
CA ASP A 63 2.88 14.17 -1.15
C ASP A 63 2.66 15.51 -0.44
N SER A 64 1.89 16.41 -1.07
CA SER A 64 1.52 17.71 -0.50
C SER A 64 0.69 17.63 0.77
N ASP A 65 0.03 16.50 1.02
CA ASP A 65 -0.82 16.24 2.18
C ASP A 65 -0.05 15.52 3.31
N ASN A 66 1.26 15.36 3.17
CA ASN A 66 2.17 14.66 4.08
C ASN A 66 1.82 13.17 4.28
N PHE A 67 1.27 12.52 3.26
CA PHE A 67 1.26 11.07 3.18
C PHE A 67 2.57 10.58 2.59
N PHE A 68 3.15 9.55 3.20
CA PHE A 68 4.32 8.87 2.68
C PHE A 68 3.90 7.71 1.79
N TYR A 69 4.47 7.65 0.60
CA TYR A 69 4.25 6.61 -0.39
C TYR A 69 5.51 5.79 -0.60
N VAL A 70 5.33 4.49 -0.82
CA VAL A 70 6.34 3.59 -1.38
C VAL A 70 5.72 2.89 -2.57
N VAL A 71 6.41 2.91 -3.70
CA VAL A 71 6.02 2.21 -4.93
C VAL A 71 6.99 1.06 -5.14
N LEU A 72 6.45 -0.16 -5.10
CA LEU A 72 7.17 -1.38 -5.45
C LEU A 72 6.73 -1.84 -6.84
N ILE A 73 7.65 -2.36 -7.63
CA ILE A 73 7.37 -2.93 -8.95
C ILE A 73 7.78 -4.40 -8.99
N GLN A 74 7.04 -5.18 -9.74
CA GLN A 74 7.38 -6.53 -10.19
C GLN A 74 7.43 -6.50 -11.72
N GLU A 75 8.59 -6.80 -12.29
CA GLU A 75 8.76 -6.92 -13.74
C GLU A 75 8.45 -8.34 -14.18
N HIS A 76 7.86 -8.47 -15.37
CA HIS A 76 7.50 -9.75 -15.98
C HIS A 76 8.14 -9.87 -17.38
N PRO A 77 8.17 -11.07 -17.99
CA PRO A 77 8.60 -11.23 -19.37
C PRO A 77 7.86 -10.28 -20.33
N GLY A 78 8.58 -9.73 -21.31
CA GLY A 78 8.02 -8.79 -22.27
C GLY A 78 7.98 -7.33 -21.80
N GLU A 79 8.80 -6.96 -20.81
CA GLU A 79 8.94 -5.59 -20.30
C GLU A 79 7.65 -5.03 -19.66
N ILE A 80 6.64 -5.86 -19.41
CA ILE A 80 5.44 -5.48 -18.67
C ILE A 80 5.68 -5.57 -17.16
N PHE A 81 4.83 -4.92 -16.37
CA PHE A 81 4.99 -4.88 -14.91
C PHE A 81 3.66 -4.84 -14.17
N SER A 82 3.69 -5.37 -12.94
CA SER A 82 2.70 -5.11 -11.89
C SER A 82 3.31 -4.19 -10.84
N TYR A 83 2.51 -3.45 -10.09
CA TYR A 83 3.05 -2.59 -9.03
C TYR A 83 2.19 -2.59 -7.76
N VAL A 84 2.84 -2.34 -6.63
CA VAL A 84 2.20 -2.12 -5.33
C VAL A 84 2.50 -0.71 -4.87
N THR A 85 1.47 0.02 -4.43
CA THR A 85 1.65 1.30 -3.74
C THR A 85 1.20 1.17 -2.30
N VAL A 86 2.09 1.49 -1.37
CA VAL A 86 1.81 1.55 0.06
C VAL A 86 1.80 3.01 0.48
N GLN A 87 0.69 3.44 1.10
CA GLN A 87 0.49 4.79 1.62
C GLN A 87 0.29 4.72 3.14
N VAL A 88 1.04 5.54 3.88
CA VAL A 88 0.87 5.74 5.32
C VAL A 88 0.91 7.24 5.63
N ASP A 89 0.25 7.71 6.69
CA ASP A 89 0.41 9.13 7.10
C ASP A 89 1.83 9.41 7.56
N SER A 90 2.30 10.66 7.52
CA SER A 90 3.45 11.06 8.34
C SER A 90 3.16 10.87 9.84
N ILE A 91 4.20 10.65 10.65
CA ILE A 91 4.06 10.59 12.12
C ILE A 91 3.51 11.91 12.66
N GLN A 92 3.77 13.03 11.97
CA GLN A 92 3.35 14.37 12.36
C GLN A 92 1.87 14.63 12.07
N LEU A 93 1.31 14.05 10.99
CA LEU A 93 -0.09 14.23 10.62
C LEU A 93 -1.02 13.79 11.77
N ASN A 94 -1.79 14.74 12.28
CA ASN A 94 -2.87 14.50 13.24
C ASN A 94 -4.17 15.02 12.65
N ARG A 95 -5.12 14.12 12.37
CA ARG A 95 -6.45 14.49 11.86
C ARG A 95 -7.45 14.46 13.00
N GLU A 96 -7.59 15.56 13.74
CA GLU A 96 -8.52 15.65 14.88
C GLU A 96 -9.95 15.24 14.49
N GLY A 97 -10.43 15.68 13.32
CA GLY A 97 -11.74 15.31 12.76
C GLY A 97 -11.85 13.88 12.20
N GLY A 98 -10.77 13.11 12.15
CA GLY A 98 -10.77 11.77 11.56
C GLY A 98 -10.58 11.76 10.05
N TYR A 99 -10.80 10.58 9.47
CA TYR A 99 -10.77 10.41 8.02
C TYR A 99 -12.19 10.52 7.47
N PHE A 100 -12.29 11.06 6.25
CA PHE A 100 -13.53 11.01 5.49
C PHE A 100 -13.81 9.56 5.09
N LYS A 101 -15.10 9.22 4.96
CA LYS A 101 -15.49 7.96 4.32
C LYS A 101 -14.92 7.88 2.90
N ASN A 102 -14.50 6.70 2.47
CA ASN A 102 -14.00 6.50 1.13
C ASN A 102 -15.19 6.32 0.16
N LYS A 103 -15.28 7.19 -0.85
CA LYS A 103 -16.34 7.14 -1.87
C LYS A 103 -16.27 5.87 -2.73
N ASP A 104 -15.08 5.30 -2.94
CA ASP A 104 -14.90 4.08 -3.73
C ASP A 104 -15.56 2.86 -3.08
N LEU A 105 -15.66 2.83 -1.74
CA LEU A 105 -16.34 1.77 -1.00
C LEU A 105 -17.89 1.89 -1.05
N GLU A 106 -18.42 2.93 -1.68
CA GLU A 106 -19.86 3.14 -1.88
C GLU A 106 -20.29 3.00 -3.34
N ARG A 107 -19.33 2.78 -4.24
CA ARG A 107 -19.59 2.65 -5.67
C ARG A 107 -20.16 1.28 -6.00
N SER A 108 -21.25 1.25 -6.79
CA SER A 108 -21.88 0.01 -7.27
C SER A 108 -21.36 -0.46 -8.63
N ASP A 109 -20.50 0.35 -9.27
CA ASP A 109 -19.93 0.13 -10.59
C ASP A 109 -18.48 -0.39 -10.54
N MET A 110 -18.02 -0.81 -9.37
CA MET A 110 -16.74 -1.52 -9.19
C MET A 110 -16.90 -3.00 -9.52
N LEU A 111 -15.80 -3.70 -9.80
CA LEU A 111 -15.82 -5.14 -10.03
C LEU A 111 -16.26 -5.91 -8.77
N ARG A 112 -15.72 -5.52 -7.61
CA ARG A 112 -16.10 -6.02 -6.29
C ARG A 112 -15.90 -4.93 -5.24
N VAL A 113 -16.75 -4.89 -4.21
CA VAL A 113 -16.59 -4.02 -3.03
C VAL A 113 -16.85 -4.82 -1.77
N PHE A 114 -15.91 -4.74 -0.83
CA PHE A 114 -15.96 -5.39 0.48
C PHE A 114 -15.85 -4.30 1.55
N LYS A 115 -17.00 -3.92 2.12
CA LYS A 115 -17.11 -2.84 3.09
C LYS A 115 -17.45 -3.41 4.47
N HIS A 116 -16.47 -3.42 5.37
CA HIS A 116 -16.70 -3.75 6.78
C HIS A 116 -17.14 -2.49 7.57
N LYS A 117 -16.45 -1.36 7.34
CA LYS A 117 -16.74 -0.09 7.99
C LYS A 117 -16.35 1.10 7.10
N ASN A 118 -17.25 2.07 6.93
CA ASN A 118 -16.98 3.27 6.12
C ASN A 118 -17.79 4.49 6.60
N VAL A 119 -17.64 4.83 7.88
CA VAL A 119 -18.37 5.95 8.52
C VAL A 119 -17.43 7.15 8.68
N GLN A 120 -17.91 8.35 8.36
CA GLN A 120 -17.10 9.56 8.45
C GLN A 120 -16.69 9.84 9.91
N GLY A 121 -15.42 10.17 10.13
CA GLY A 121 -14.86 10.44 11.45
C GLY A 121 -14.49 9.19 12.24
N GLU A 122 -14.93 8.01 11.78
CA GLU A 122 -14.65 6.70 12.37
C GLU A 122 -13.55 5.94 11.59
N PRO A 123 -13.02 4.85 12.17
CA PRO A 123 -12.21 3.89 11.45
C PRO A 123 -12.88 3.42 10.15
N VAL A 124 -12.11 3.39 9.06
CA VAL A 124 -12.49 2.79 7.78
C VAL A 124 -11.80 1.44 7.68
N ASP A 125 -12.55 0.43 7.26
CA ASP A 125 -12.10 -0.93 7.05
C ASP A 125 -12.83 -1.46 5.81
N GLY A 126 -12.10 -1.63 4.72
CA GLY A 126 -12.64 -2.22 3.51
C GLY A 126 -11.65 -2.27 2.37
N TRP A 127 -12.07 -2.92 1.29
CA TRP A 127 -11.30 -3.03 0.07
C TRP A 127 -12.20 -3.20 -1.15
N PHE A 128 -11.65 -3.01 -2.33
CA PHE A 128 -12.38 -3.14 -3.59
C PHE A 128 -11.47 -3.60 -4.72
N ILE A 129 -12.08 -4.14 -5.79
CA ILE A 129 -11.45 -4.46 -7.06
C ILE A 129 -12.08 -3.57 -8.14
N ASN A 130 -11.25 -2.97 -8.99
CA ASN A 130 -11.70 -2.16 -10.11
C ASN A 130 -10.70 -2.25 -11.28
N ASN A 131 -11.16 -1.96 -12.50
CA ASN A 131 -10.24 -1.69 -13.61
C ASN A 131 -9.63 -0.29 -13.44
N PHE A 132 -8.39 -0.13 -13.89
CA PHE A 132 -7.58 1.06 -13.63
C PHE A 132 -6.65 1.32 -14.80
N ILE A 133 -6.68 2.54 -15.32
CA ILE A 133 -5.79 2.97 -16.40
C ILE A 133 -4.61 3.70 -15.76
N PRO A 134 -3.42 3.08 -15.70
CA PRO A 134 -2.24 3.72 -15.12
C PRO A 134 -1.84 4.95 -15.93
N THR A 135 -1.35 5.96 -15.22
CA THR A 135 -0.70 7.13 -15.83
C THR A 135 0.69 7.27 -15.23
N PHE A 136 1.71 6.87 -15.99
CA PHE A 136 3.14 7.07 -15.65
C PHE A 136 3.74 8.18 -16.51
N THR A 137 3.03 9.31 -16.59
CA THR A 137 3.50 10.51 -17.26
C THR A 137 3.72 11.57 -16.20
N ALA A 138 4.98 11.90 -15.93
CA ALA A 138 5.34 12.95 -14.98
C ALA A 138 4.81 14.32 -15.45
N LYS A 139 4.07 15.00 -14.59
CA LYS A 139 3.67 16.41 -14.74
C LYS A 139 4.45 17.27 -13.75
N ASP A 140 4.59 18.56 -14.05
CA ASP A 140 5.28 19.50 -13.17
C ASP A 140 4.63 19.60 -11.78
N SER A 141 3.29 19.47 -11.72
CA SER A 141 2.51 19.47 -10.49
C SER A 141 2.63 18.19 -9.66
N ASP A 142 3.20 17.12 -10.21
CA ASP A 142 3.26 15.84 -9.51
C ASP A 142 4.30 15.88 -8.39
N SER A 143 4.03 15.12 -7.33
CA SER A 143 4.97 14.90 -6.23
C SER A 143 6.25 14.24 -6.74
N GLN A 144 7.36 14.41 -6.00
CA GLN A 144 8.65 13.89 -6.43
C GLN A 144 8.62 12.36 -6.61
N PHE A 145 7.96 11.63 -5.71
CA PHE A 145 7.88 10.18 -5.82
C PHE A 145 7.14 9.71 -7.09
N GLN A 146 6.12 10.44 -7.55
CA GLN A 146 5.41 10.12 -8.81
C GLN A 146 6.30 10.37 -10.03
N LYS A 147 7.08 11.45 -10.01
CA LYS A 147 8.07 11.75 -11.05
C LYS A 147 9.14 10.67 -11.10
N ASP A 148 9.60 10.20 -9.94
CA ASP A 148 10.64 9.18 -9.82
C ASP A 148 10.16 7.82 -10.35
N ALA A 149 8.95 7.40 -9.97
CA ALA A 149 8.34 6.18 -10.50
C ALA A 149 8.14 6.26 -12.03
N SER A 150 7.70 7.40 -12.56
CA SER A 150 7.56 7.59 -14.01
C SER A 150 8.91 7.54 -14.73
N ARG A 151 9.96 8.16 -14.16
CA ARG A 151 11.33 8.08 -14.70
C ARG A 151 11.88 6.66 -14.67
N TYR A 152 11.57 5.89 -13.63
CA TYR A 152 11.96 4.48 -13.54
C TYR A 152 11.37 3.68 -14.70
N VAL A 153 10.03 3.72 -14.86
CA VAL A 153 9.29 3.03 -15.93
C VAL A 153 9.85 3.40 -17.31
N ALA A 154 10.08 4.70 -17.56
CA ALA A 154 10.63 5.16 -18.84
C ALA A 154 12.08 4.70 -19.09
N SER A 155 12.96 4.81 -18.08
CA SER A 155 14.38 4.44 -18.22
C SER A 155 14.60 2.93 -18.39
N HIS A 156 13.72 2.11 -17.82
CA HIS A 156 13.72 0.66 -17.93
C HIS A 156 12.88 0.16 -19.13
N LYS A 157 12.32 1.08 -19.93
CA LYS A 157 11.49 0.79 -21.11
C LYS A 157 10.30 -0.11 -20.80
N LEU A 158 9.76 -0.01 -19.59
CA LEU A 158 8.64 -0.85 -19.18
C LEU A 158 7.36 -0.44 -19.92
N ILE A 159 6.64 -1.45 -20.40
CA ILE A 159 5.38 -1.28 -21.13
C ILE A 159 4.27 -1.10 -20.10
N ILE A 160 3.63 0.06 -20.15
CA ILE A 160 2.45 0.39 -19.35
C ILE A 160 1.25 -0.24 -20.04
N SER A 161 0.57 -1.16 -19.37
CA SER A 161 -0.68 -1.72 -19.91
C SER A 161 -1.77 -0.65 -19.98
N ASP A 162 -2.59 -0.71 -21.03
CA ASP A 162 -3.74 0.17 -21.20
C ASP A 162 -4.85 -0.10 -20.16
N ASP A 163 -4.82 -1.25 -19.48
CA ASP A 163 -5.73 -1.58 -18.39
C ASP A 163 -5.10 -2.51 -17.35
N MET A 164 -5.20 -2.13 -16.09
CA MET A 164 -4.74 -2.92 -14.95
C MET A 164 -5.89 -3.24 -14.00
N ILE A 165 -5.79 -4.36 -13.28
CA ILE A 165 -6.73 -4.67 -12.20
C ILE A 165 -6.18 -4.13 -10.90
N LEU A 166 -6.85 -3.10 -10.37
CA LEU A 166 -6.53 -2.48 -9.10
C LEU A 166 -7.32 -3.14 -7.97
N VAL A 167 -6.59 -3.68 -6.99
CA VAL A 167 -7.13 -4.07 -5.69
C VAL A 167 -6.64 -3.09 -4.63
N SER A 168 -7.55 -2.35 -3.99
CA SER A 168 -7.21 -1.31 -3.00
C SER A 168 -7.75 -1.66 -1.62
N HIS A 169 -6.86 -1.89 -0.66
CA HIS A 169 -7.17 -2.05 0.76
C HIS A 169 -7.03 -0.71 1.47
N LEU A 170 -7.97 -0.38 2.37
CA LEU A 170 -7.93 0.83 3.17
C LEU A 170 -8.28 0.51 4.62
N PHE A 171 -7.35 0.88 5.50
CA PHE A 171 -7.52 0.85 6.94
C PHE A 171 -7.27 2.24 7.50
N THR A 172 -8.19 2.72 8.32
CA THR A 172 -7.93 3.85 9.21
C THR A 172 -8.34 3.47 10.62
N GLY A 173 -7.69 4.05 11.63
CA GLY A 173 -7.99 3.70 13.01
C GLY A 173 -7.36 4.60 14.04
N SER A 174 -7.88 4.52 15.25
CA SER A 174 -7.31 5.18 16.43
C SER A 174 -6.09 4.38 16.90
N HIS A 175 -4.90 4.94 16.75
CA HIS A 175 -3.70 4.49 17.47
C HIS A 175 -3.65 5.25 18.81
N PRO A 176 -3.05 4.68 19.88
CA PRO A 176 -3.00 5.30 21.21
C PRO A 176 -2.51 6.76 21.26
N TYR A 177 -1.83 7.21 20.20
CA TYR A 177 -1.26 8.55 20.12
C TYR A 177 -1.79 9.40 18.96
N LYS A 178 -2.38 8.82 17.90
CA LYS A 178 -2.90 9.54 16.70
C LYS A 178 -3.87 8.69 15.88
N LYS A 179 -4.68 9.30 15.02
CA LYS A 179 -5.39 8.55 13.97
C LYS A 179 -4.38 8.15 12.88
N ARG A 180 -4.45 6.90 12.41
CA ARG A 180 -3.53 6.32 11.42
C ARG A 180 -4.29 5.82 10.21
N LEU A 181 -3.63 5.83 9.07
CA LEU A 181 -4.04 5.34 7.77
C LEU A 181 -2.97 4.37 7.25
N LEU A 182 -3.48 3.28 6.68
CA LEU A 182 -2.75 2.44 5.77
C LEU A 182 -3.64 2.24 4.54
N ARG A 183 -3.12 2.57 3.36
CA ARG A 183 -3.72 2.13 2.10
C ARG A 183 -2.69 1.34 1.33
N VAL A 184 -3.11 0.18 0.84
CA VAL A 184 -2.29 -0.68 -0.02
C VAL A 184 -3.04 -0.90 -1.33
N ARG A 185 -2.39 -0.60 -2.44
CA ARG A 185 -2.94 -0.76 -3.79
C ARG A 185 -2.08 -1.75 -4.55
N TYR A 186 -2.67 -2.84 -5.00
CA TYR A 186 -2.06 -3.81 -5.90
C TYR A 186 -2.62 -3.57 -7.29
N ALA A 187 -1.78 -3.21 -8.25
CA ALA A 187 -2.14 -3.07 -9.64
C ALA A 187 -1.53 -4.25 -10.41
N TYR A 188 -2.39 -5.18 -10.81
CA TYR A 188 -2.03 -6.35 -11.58
C TYR A 188 -2.14 -6.07 -13.07
N ASN A 189 -1.11 -6.45 -13.81
CA ASN A 189 -1.16 -6.45 -15.27
C ASN A 189 -1.82 -7.74 -15.77
N PRO A 190 -2.98 -7.68 -16.44
CA PRO A 190 -3.64 -8.88 -16.96
C PRO A 190 -2.79 -9.63 -18.00
N GLU A 191 -1.94 -8.93 -18.75
CA GLU A 191 -1.07 -9.56 -19.76
C GLU A 191 -0.06 -10.50 -19.10
N ALA A 192 0.38 -10.18 -17.88
CA ALA A 192 1.24 -11.08 -17.09
C ALA A 192 0.51 -12.36 -16.64
N ALA A 193 -0.83 -12.33 -16.59
CA ALA A 193 -1.68 -13.48 -16.35
C ALA A 193 -2.12 -14.20 -17.65
N GLY A 194 -1.56 -13.81 -18.80
CA GLY A 194 -1.82 -14.44 -20.10
C GLY A 194 -3.03 -13.89 -20.87
N PHE A 195 -3.66 -12.81 -20.39
CA PHE A 195 -4.69 -12.13 -21.16
C PHE A 195 -4.09 -11.34 -22.33
N SER A 196 -4.84 -11.20 -23.41
CA SER A 196 -4.42 -10.32 -24.51
C SER A 196 -4.44 -8.86 -24.05
N PRO A 197 -3.51 -8.01 -24.53
CA PRO A 197 -3.54 -6.58 -24.26
C PRO A 197 -4.90 -6.00 -24.64
N SER A 198 -5.51 -5.27 -23.71
CA SER A 198 -6.76 -4.58 -24.00
C SER A 198 -6.50 -3.45 -25.00
N PRO A 199 -7.38 -3.23 -25.99
CA PRO A 199 -7.27 -2.04 -26.82
C PRO A 199 -7.36 -0.79 -25.95
N LYS A 200 -6.63 0.27 -26.33
CA LYS A 200 -6.70 1.59 -25.68
C LYS A 200 -8.15 1.96 -25.39
N SER A 201 -8.47 2.05 -24.10
CA SER A 201 -9.81 2.28 -23.62
C SER A 201 -9.82 3.35 -22.54
N SER A 202 -11.00 3.84 -22.20
CA SER A 202 -11.24 4.62 -20.98
C SER A 202 -11.79 3.68 -19.91
N TRP A 203 -11.86 4.15 -18.67
CA TRP A 203 -12.39 3.33 -17.56
C TRP A 203 -13.78 2.74 -17.89
N SER A 204 -14.64 3.51 -18.57
CA SER A 204 -16.00 3.09 -18.92
C SER A 204 -16.09 2.28 -20.22
N THR A 205 -15.07 2.27 -21.08
CA THR A 205 -15.03 1.47 -22.32
C THR A 205 -14.16 0.24 -22.23
N SER A 206 -13.39 0.10 -21.15
CA SER A 206 -12.60 -1.09 -20.81
C SER A 206 -13.44 -2.38 -20.84
N GLU A 207 -12.81 -3.47 -21.31
CA GLU A 207 -13.39 -4.81 -21.24
C GLU A 207 -13.41 -5.38 -19.82
N TRP A 208 -12.55 -4.86 -18.96
CA TRP A 208 -12.50 -5.17 -17.52
C TRP A 208 -13.48 -4.33 -16.71
N ASN A 209 -14.29 -3.48 -17.33
CA ASN A 209 -15.36 -2.76 -16.63
C ASN A 209 -16.42 -3.74 -16.09
N ALA A 210 -17.03 -3.40 -14.95
CA ALA A 210 -18.02 -4.23 -14.25
C ALA A 210 -19.21 -4.69 -15.12
N VAL A 211 -19.59 -3.90 -16.13
CA VAL A 211 -20.70 -4.23 -17.05
C VAL A 211 -20.27 -5.27 -18.11
N ARG A 212 -19.00 -5.34 -18.46
CA ARG A 212 -18.50 -6.14 -19.59
C ARG A 212 -17.77 -7.41 -19.17
N PHE A 213 -16.97 -7.38 -18.10
CA PHE A 213 -16.10 -8.52 -17.76
C PHE A 213 -16.90 -9.82 -17.50
N ASN A 214 -18.16 -9.70 -17.04
CA ASN A 214 -19.06 -10.83 -16.78
C ASN A 214 -19.42 -11.64 -18.03
N THR A 215 -19.16 -11.15 -19.25
CA THR A 215 -19.41 -11.91 -20.49
C THR A 215 -18.25 -12.83 -20.88
N ASP A 216 -17.10 -12.74 -20.19
CA ASP A 216 -15.91 -13.55 -20.43
C ASP A 216 -15.61 -14.45 -19.21
N PRO A 217 -15.84 -15.78 -19.30
CA PRO A 217 -15.62 -16.69 -18.18
C PRO A 217 -14.18 -16.69 -17.63
N GLN A 218 -13.18 -16.42 -18.47
CA GLN A 218 -11.79 -16.39 -18.01
C GLN A 218 -11.52 -15.15 -17.16
N LYS A 219 -12.05 -13.99 -17.57
CA LYS A 219 -11.95 -12.75 -16.79
C LYS A 219 -12.70 -12.87 -15.47
N VAL A 220 -13.88 -13.50 -15.47
CA VAL A 220 -14.65 -13.77 -14.24
C VAL A 220 -13.82 -14.63 -13.28
N ALA A 221 -13.28 -15.75 -13.75
CA ALA A 221 -12.44 -16.64 -12.93
C ALA A 221 -11.22 -15.90 -12.36
N TYR A 222 -10.57 -15.04 -13.14
CA TYR A 222 -9.43 -14.25 -12.68
C TYR A 222 -9.81 -13.23 -11.58
N ILE A 223 -10.95 -12.54 -11.72
CA ILE A 223 -11.44 -11.63 -10.68
C ILE A 223 -11.87 -12.39 -9.42
N ASP A 224 -12.41 -13.60 -9.55
CA ASP A 224 -12.79 -14.44 -8.41
C ASP A 224 -11.54 -14.97 -7.68
N GLU A 225 -10.49 -15.39 -8.41
CA GLU A 225 -9.19 -15.75 -7.82
C GLU A 225 -8.59 -14.58 -7.02
N LEU A 226 -8.56 -13.39 -7.62
CA LEU A 226 -8.12 -12.18 -6.92
C LEU A 226 -9.00 -11.89 -5.69
N THR A 227 -10.30 -12.16 -5.78
CA THR A 227 -11.22 -11.96 -4.65
C THR A 227 -10.87 -12.88 -3.47
N GLU A 228 -10.68 -14.16 -3.71
CA GLU A 228 -10.31 -15.14 -2.69
C GLU A 228 -8.95 -14.78 -2.07
N LYS A 229 -7.94 -14.53 -2.91
CA LYS A 229 -6.60 -14.14 -2.49
C LYS A 229 -6.62 -12.88 -1.63
N HIS A 230 -7.32 -11.84 -2.07
CA HIS A 230 -7.33 -10.57 -1.37
C HIS A 230 -8.21 -10.56 -0.13
N THR A 231 -9.15 -11.49 0.02
CA THR A 231 -9.84 -11.72 1.28
C THR A 231 -8.83 -12.13 2.37
N LEU A 232 -7.93 -13.06 2.06
CA LEU A 232 -6.87 -13.49 2.99
C LEU A 232 -5.85 -12.38 3.26
N ILE A 233 -5.38 -11.70 2.20
CA ILE A 233 -4.44 -10.57 2.34
C ILE A 233 -5.04 -9.45 3.20
N HIS A 234 -6.34 -9.17 3.04
CA HIS A 234 -7.01 -8.14 3.82
C HIS A 234 -6.95 -8.43 5.32
N GLU A 235 -7.26 -9.68 5.73
CA GLU A 235 -7.17 -10.09 7.13
C GLU A 235 -5.72 -10.05 7.66
N GLN A 236 -4.73 -10.41 6.83
CA GLN A 236 -3.32 -10.30 7.21
C GLN A 236 -2.88 -8.85 7.43
N ILE A 237 -3.25 -7.94 6.53
CA ILE A 237 -2.96 -6.51 6.69
C ILE A 237 -3.68 -5.96 7.93
N LYS A 238 -4.94 -6.34 8.14
CA LYS A 238 -5.75 -5.92 9.30
C LYS A 238 -5.11 -6.35 10.62
N ALA A 239 -4.65 -7.60 10.70
CA ALA A 239 -3.94 -8.12 11.87
C ALA A 239 -2.65 -7.34 12.15
N GLY A 240 -1.88 -7.00 11.10
CA GLY A 240 -0.69 -6.15 11.20
C GLY A 240 -1.00 -4.70 11.60
N PHE A 241 -2.12 -4.15 11.16
CA PHE A 241 -2.54 -2.78 11.46
C PHE A 241 -2.99 -2.59 12.91
N HIS A 242 -3.59 -3.63 13.52
CA HIS A 242 -4.14 -3.59 14.88
C HIS A 242 -3.25 -4.18 15.97
N LYS A 243 -2.04 -4.65 15.65
CA LYS A 243 -1.06 -5.02 16.69
C LYS A 243 -0.78 -3.78 17.54
N SER A 244 -1.49 -3.63 18.66
CA SER A 244 -1.11 -2.68 19.68
C SER A 244 0.29 -3.09 20.13
N SER A 245 1.17 -2.11 20.26
CA SER A 245 2.40 -2.29 21.02
C SER A 245 1.99 -2.56 22.48
N ALA A 246 1.58 -3.78 22.77
CA ALA A 246 1.50 -4.29 24.12
C ALA A 246 2.93 -4.24 24.67
N LYS A 247 3.22 -3.15 25.37
CA LYS A 247 4.38 -3.01 26.25
C LYS A 247 3.98 -3.52 27.62
#